data_AF-X1E1H4-F1
#
_entry.id   AF-X1E1H4-F1
#
_cell.length_a   1.000
_cell.length_b   1.000
_cell.length_c   1.000
_cell.angle_alpha   90.00
_cell.angle_beta   90.00
_cell.angle_gamma   90.00
#
_symmetry.space_group_name_H-M   'P 1'
#
loop_
_entity.id
_entity.type
_entity.pdbx_description
1 polymer ?
#
loop_
_entity_poly.entity_id
_entity_poly.type
_entity_poly.pdbx_seq_one_letter_code
_entity_poly.pdbx_strand_id
1 'polypeptide(L)'
;MLRKKSNIPKYEATEAEIGRYVEEVKLYNRNVHLQYPSSNREIRYAVKNLPIEINGDSTEVEEVSAFRDLPRIETNNIRGGACLVLNDGILLKAPKLLKIAKAMNLEGWDWLDDLKKITQKEESEKSQIENVKNKKEEVEFIAPNSKYVADIIAGRPVFSYPSEIGGHRIRYGRSRNTGLAAGGMH
;
A
#
# COMPACT_ATOMS: atom_id res chain seq x y z
N MET A 1 0.66 -1.52 22.01
CA MET A 1 0.77 -1.01 23.40
C MET A 1 0.07 -1.93 24.38
N LEU A 2 -1.24 -2.18 24.23
CA LEU A 2 -2.02 -3.00 25.17
C LEU A 2 -1.41 -4.40 25.37
N ARG A 3 -1.11 -5.10 24.28
CA ARG A 3 -0.37 -6.38 24.30
C ARG A 3 0.87 -6.36 25.20
N LYS A 4 1.74 -5.35 25.05
CA LYS A 4 2.97 -5.20 25.85
C LYS A 4 2.64 -4.97 27.33
N LYS A 5 1.63 -4.14 27.64
CA LYS A 5 1.18 -3.90 29.02
C LYS A 5 0.62 -5.16 29.67
N SER A 6 -0.07 -6.01 28.90
CA SER A 6 -0.63 -7.28 29.36
C SER A 6 0.34 -8.45 29.29
N ASN A 7 1.62 -8.21 28.98
CA ASN A 7 2.68 -9.23 28.85
C ASN A 7 2.35 -10.38 27.88
N ILE A 8 1.56 -10.10 26.84
CA ILE A 8 1.20 -11.08 25.82
C ILE A 8 2.33 -11.15 24.78
N PRO A 9 2.78 -12.36 24.35
CA PRO A 9 3.85 -12.51 23.38
C PRO A 9 3.53 -11.89 22.02
N LYS A 10 4.57 -11.63 21.20
CA LYS A 10 4.38 -11.06 19.86
C LYS A 10 3.66 -12.07 18.97
N TYR A 11 2.77 -11.60 18.10
CA TYR A 11 2.26 -12.42 17.02
C TYR A 11 3.41 -12.78 16.06
N GLU A 12 3.53 -14.07 15.78
CA GLU A 12 4.43 -14.62 14.78
C GLU A 12 3.56 -15.35 13.74
N ALA A 13 3.55 -14.80 12.53
CA ALA A 13 2.75 -15.30 11.44
C ALA A 13 3.41 -16.54 10.82
N THR A 14 2.63 -17.60 10.61
CA THR A 14 3.09 -18.75 9.83
C THR A 14 3.09 -18.45 8.34
N GLU A 15 3.87 -19.19 7.53
CA GLU A 15 3.86 -19.00 6.07
C GLU A 15 2.47 -19.23 5.45
N ALA A 16 1.67 -20.11 6.06
CA ALA A 16 0.30 -20.37 5.64
C ALA A 16 -0.63 -19.18 5.95
N GLU A 17 -0.50 -18.57 7.15
CA GLU A 17 -1.22 -17.34 7.49
C GLU A 17 -0.81 -16.18 6.57
N ILE A 18 0.49 -16.02 6.31
CA ILE A 18 1.00 -15.01 5.38
C ILE A 18 0.40 -15.21 3.98
N GLY A 19 0.38 -16.46 3.50
CA GLY A 19 -0.24 -16.83 2.24
C GLY A 19 -1.74 -16.50 2.22
N ARG A 20 -2.45 -16.77 3.32
CA ARG A 20 -3.87 -16.46 3.49
C ARG A 20 -4.15 -14.97 3.34
N TYR A 21 -3.39 -14.10 3.99
CA TYR A 21 -3.57 -12.64 3.84
C TYR A 21 -3.32 -12.17 2.41
N VAL A 22 -2.32 -12.73 1.72
CA VAL A 22 -2.05 -12.37 0.32
C VAL A 22 -3.23 -12.76 -0.56
N GLU A 23 -3.76 -13.98 -0.40
CA GLU A 23 -4.90 -14.46 -1.16
C GLU A 23 -6.15 -13.62 -0.87
N GLU A 24 -6.51 -13.43 0.40
CA GLU A 24 -7.68 -12.66 0.82
C GLU A 24 -7.63 -11.23 0.28
N VAL A 25 -6.49 -10.52 0.43
CA VAL A 25 -6.37 -9.13 -0.05
C VAL A 25 -6.54 -9.07 -1.56
N LYS A 26 -6.02 -10.05 -2.32
CA LYS A 26 -6.15 -10.07 -3.78
C LYS A 26 -7.56 -10.40 -4.26
N LEU A 27 -8.23 -11.34 -3.61
CA LEU A 27 -9.62 -11.66 -3.90
C LEU A 27 -10.53 -10.49 -3.52
N TYR A 28 -10.35 -9.94 -2.32
CA TYR A 28 -11.13 -8.79 -1.86
C TYR A 28 -10.96 -7.56 -2.76
N ASN A 29 -9.73 -7.29 -3.21
CA ASN A 29 -9.45 -6.18 -4.14
C ASN A 29 -10.18 -6.33 -5.48
N ARG A 30 -10.40 -7.55 -5.96
CA ARG A 30 -11.12 -7.81 -7.22
C ARG A 30 -12.57 -7.34 -7.14
N ASN A 31 -13.18 -7.46 -5.96
CA ASN A 31 -14.60 -7.17 -5.77
C ASN A 31 -14.81 -5.72 -5.32
N VAL A 32 -14.05 -5.26 -4.31
CA VAL A 32 -14.29 -3.97 -3.63
C VAL A 32 -13.41 -2.83 -4.14
N HIS A 33 -12.35 -3.12 -4.89
CA HIS A 33 -11.35 -2.13 -5.38
C HIS A 33 -10.72 -1.31 -4.25
N LEU A 34 -9.66 -1.83 -3.65
CA LEU A 34 -8.93 -1.18 -2.57
C LEU A 34 -8.21 0.09 -3.05
N GLN A 35 -8.03 1.05 -2.15
CA GLN A 35 -7.43 2.35 -2.49
C GLN A 35 -5.93 2.25 -2.78
N TYR A 36 -5.24 1.30 -2.15
CA TYR A 36 -3.81 1.10 -2.34
C TYR A 36 -3.55 -0.19 -3.13
N PRO A 37 -2.94 -0.11 -4.34
CA PRO A 37 -2.62 -1.29 -5.14
C PRO A 37 -1.38 -1.98 -4.59
N SER A 38 -1.52 -2.65 -3.45
CA SER A 38 -0.41 -3.31 -2.75
C SER A 38 0.17 -4.47 -3.54
N SER A 39 1.47 -4.67 -3.43
CA SER A 39 2.14 -5.84 -3.99
C SER A 39 2.06 -7.07 -3.07
N ASN A 40 2.22 -8.27 -3.63
CA ASN A 40 2.30 -9.48 -2.81
C ASN A 40 3.46 -9.42 -1.81
N ARG A 41 4.60 -8.81 -2.19
CA ARG A 41 5.77 -8.71 -1.32
C ARG A 41 5.53 -7.72 -0.18
N GLU A 42 4.86 -6.60 -0.46
CA GLU A 42 4.45 -5.63 0.56
C GLU A 42 3.53 -6.28 1.60
N ILE A 43 2.50 -7.00 1.15
CA ILE A 43 1.57 -7.70 2.03
C ILE A 43 2.31 -8.73 2.89
N ARG A 44 3.15 -9.60 2.27
CA ARG A 44 3.93 -10.60 3.01
C ARG A 44 4.85 -9.97 4.04
N TYR A 45 5.57 -8.91 3.66
CA TYR A 45 6.49 -8.22 4.54
C TYR A 45 5.75 -7.55 5.71
N ALA A 46 4.59 -6.94 5.47
CA ALA A 46 3.80 -6.36 6.53
C ALA A 46 3.33 -7.42 7.52
N VAL A 47 2.68 -8.49 7.05
CA VAL A 47 2.13 -9.55 7.91
C VAL A 47 3.21 -10.20 8.76
N LYS A 48 4.40 -10.48 8.19
CA LYS A 48 5.53 -11.06 8.91
C LYS A 48 6.03 -10.18 10.06
N ASN A 49 5.93 -8.86 9.93
CA ASN A 49 6.46 -7.92 10.92
C ASN A 49 5.41 -7.44 11.93
N LEU A 50 4.12 -7.66 11.66
CA LEU A 50 3.04 -7.22 12.54
C LEU A 50 3.20 -7.80 13.95
N PRO A 51 3.10 -6.96 15.00
CA PRO A 51 3.22 -7.42 16.38
C PRO A 51 1.91 -8.02 16.93
N ILE A 52 0.82 -7.90 16.18
CA ILE A 52 -0.53 -8.35 16.51
C ILE A 52 -1.16 -8.96 15.25
N GLU A 53 -1.97 -9.99 15.42
CA GLU A 53 -2.76 -10.55 14.34
C GLU A 53 -3.94 -9.63 13.99
N ILE A 54 -4.24 -9.47 12.71
CA ILE A 54 -5.39 -8.71 12.23
C ILE A 54 -6.47 -9.71 11.82
N ASN A 55 -7.31 -10.10 12.77
CA ASN A 55 -8.38 -11.04 12.53
C ASN A 55 -9.75 -10.35 12.53
N GLY A 56 -10.80 -11.08 12.16
CA GLY A 56 -12.18 -10.63 12.17
C GLY A 56 -13.11 -11.64 11.49
N ASP A 57 -14.41 -11.40 11.62
CA ASP A 57 -15.43 -12.25 11.00
C ASP A 57 -15.38 -12.14 9.46
N SER A 58 -15.84 -13.18 8.78
CA SER A 58 -16.01 -13.15 7.33
C SER A 58 -17.10 -12.17 6.94
N THR A 59 -16.80 -11.29 6.00
CA THR A 59 -17.77 -10.32 5.45
C THR A 59 -18.25 -10.70 4.06
N GLU A 60 -17.47 -11.49 3.32
CA GLU A 60 -17.81 -11.94 1.98
C GLU A 60 -18.21 -13.42 1.94
N VAL A 61 -18.99 -13.79 0.93
CA VAL A 61 -19.40 -15.18 0.70
C VAL A 61 -18.33 -15.98 -0.06
N GLU A 62 -17.42 -15.29 -0.75
CA GLU A 62 -16.33 -15.92 -1.48
C GLU A 62 -15.33 -16.60 -0.52
N GLU A 63 -14.98 -17.84 -0.84
CA GLU A 63 -14.03 -18.66 -0.08
C GLU A 63 -12.62 -18.54 -0.63
N VAL A 64 -11.63 -18.75 0.24
CA VAL A 64 -10.25 -18.93 -0.21
C VAL A 64 -10.00 -20.35 -0.73
N SER A 65 -9.04 -20.46 -1.64
CA SER A 65 -8.69 -21.70 -2.32
C SER A 65 -7.55 -22.44 -1.63
N ALA A 66 -6.41 -21.77 -1.38
CA ALA A 66 -5.17 -22.46 -1.02
C ALA A 66 -4.98 -22.62 0.49
N PHE A 67 -5.31 -21.58 1.27
CA PHE A 67 -4.97 -21.54 2.70
C PHE A 67 -6.20 -21.73 3.59
N ARG A 68 -6.82 -22.91 3.50
CA ARG A 68 -8.01 -23.28 4.29
C ARG A 68 -7.64 -23.85 5.66
N ASP A 69 -8.60 -23.81 6.58
CA ASP A 69 -8.58 -24.50 7.89
C ASP A 69 -7.34 -24.20 8.74
N LEU A 70 -7.03 -22.90 8.88
CA LEU A 70 -5.88 -22.45 9.66
C LEU A 70 -6.22 -22.40 11.17
N PRO A 71 -5.32 -22.83 12.07
CA PRO A 71 -5.63 -22.96 13.50
C PRO A 71 -6.14 -21.69 14.21
N ARG A 72 -5.75 -20.51 13.72
CA ARG A 72 -6.13 -19.20 14.31
C ARG A 72 -7.27 -18.51 13.56
N ILE A 73 -7.67 -19.02 12.40
CA ILE A 73 -8.67 -18.40 11.53
C ILE A 73 -9.85 -19.35 11.43
N GLU A 74 -10.94 -18.97 12.08
CA GLU A 74 -12.14 -19.81 12.24
C GLU A 74 -12.97 -19.94 10.95
N THR A 75 -12.71 -19.11 9.94
CA THR A 75 -13.47 -19.03 8.69
C THR A 75 -12.62 -19.28 7.44
N ASN A 76 -13.20 -19.93 6.44
CA ASN A 76 -12.61 -20.09 5.11
C ASN A 76 -13.03 -18.99 4.12
N ASN A 77 -13.90 -18.09 4.55
CA ASN A 77 -14.38 -16.97 3.76
C ASN A 77 -13.48 -15.74 3.93
N ILE A 78 -13.59 -14.80 2.98
CA ILE A 78 -12.79 -13.57 3.01
C ILE A 78 -13.23 -12.67 4.17
N ARG A 79 -12.23 -12.23 4.94
CA ARG A 79 -12.35 -11.27 6.05
C ARG A 79 -12.09 -9.85 5.53
N GLY A 80 -13.11 -9.19 4.99
CA GLY A 80 -12.96 -7.87 4.36
C GLY A 80 -12.45 -6.80 5.33
N GLY A 81 -12.90 -6.82 6.59
CA GLY A 81 -12.41 -5.90 7.62
C GLY A 81 -10.90 -6.02 7.86
N ALA A 82 -10.39 -7.25 7.94
CA ALA A 82 -8.95 -7.49 8.07
C ALA A 82 -8.18 -7.02 6.84
N CYS A 83 -8.71 -7.27 5.63
CA CYS A 83 -8.12 -6.81 4.38
C CYS A 83 -8.01 -5.27 4.33
N LEU A 84 -9.06 -4.55 4.73
CA LEU A 84 -9.09 -3.09 4.76
C LEU A 84 -8.09 -2.52 5.78
N VAL A 85 -8.04 -3.07 6.99
CA VAL A 85 -7.11 -2.61 8.03
C VAL A 85 -5.67 -2.82 7.58
N LEU A 86 -5.37 -3.96 6.97
CA LEU A 86 -4.03 -4.25 6.46
C LEU A 86 -3.66 -3.33 5.29
N ASN A 87 -4.51 -3.25 4.26
CA ASN A 87 -4.20 -2.58 3.00
C ASN A 87 -4.38 -1.05 3.06
N ASP A 88 -5.61 -0.59 3.32
CA ASP A 88 -5.96 0.82 3.29
C ASP A 88 -5.66 1.54 4.62
N GLY A 89 -5.42 0.75 5.67
CA GLY A 89 -4.89 1.23 6.95
C GLY A 89 -3.37 1.21 6.98
N ILE A 90 -2.78 0.04 7.22
CA ILE A 90 -1.35 -0.07 7.56
C ILE A 90 -0.45 0.24 6.37
N LEU A 91 -0.67 -0.40 5.22
CA LEU A 91 0.17 -0.18 4.04
C LEU A 91 0.01 1.26 3.50
N LEU A 92 -1.22 1.68 3.23
CA LEU A 92 -1.50 3.01 2.68
C LEU A 92 -1.05 4.16 3.60
N LYS A 93 -1.18 4.00 4.92
CA LYS A 93 -0.84 5.05 5.90
C LYS A 93 0.50 4.80 6.61
N ALA A 94 1.34 3.87 6.14
CA ALA A 94 2.63 3.53 6.76
C ALA A 94 3.49 4.76 7.13
N PRO A 95 3.66 5.79 6.28
CA PRO A 95 4.46 6.97 6.64
C PRO A 95 3.87 7.77 7.80
N LYS A 96 2.54 7.85 7.89
CA LYS A 96 1.84 8.55 8.96
C LYS A 96 1.88 7.74 10.25
N LEU A 97 1.69 6.42 10.16
CA LEU A 97 1.82 5.51 11.29
C LEU A 97 3.22 5.53 11.88
N LEU A 98 4.27 5.55 11.05
CA LEU A 98 5.66 5.67 11.52
C LEU A 98 5.89 6.99 12.28
N LYS A 99 5.35 8.12 11.80
CA LYS A 99 5.43 9.41 12.51
C LYS A 99 4.76 9.32 13.89
N ILE A 100 3.57 8.72 13.97
CA ILE A 100 2.84 8.53 15.22
C ILE A 100 3.63 7.58 16.16
N ALA A 101 4.17 6.50 15.63
CA ALA A 101 4.98 5.54 16.39
C ALA A 101 6.21 6.21 17.01
N LYS A 102 6.95 7.02 16.23
CA LYS A 102 8.08 7.80 16.72
C LYS A 102 7.66 8.84 17.77
N ALA A 103 6.57 9.56 17.54
CA ALA A 103 6.05 10.54 18.49
C ALA A 103 5.62 9.91 19.83
N MET A 104 5.13 8.67 19.80
CA MET A 104 4.74 7.89 20.99
C MET A 104 5.87 7.00 21.54
N ASN A 105 7.10 7.13 21.01
CA ASN A 105 8.27 6.31 21.34
C ASN A 105 7.98 4.80 21.33
N LEU A 106 7.28 4.33 20.30
CA LEU A 106 6.91 2.93 20.10
C LEU A 106 8.03 2.14 19.42
N GLU A 107 8.65 1.24 20.17
CA GLU A 107 9.63 0.30 19.64
C GLU A 107 8.98 -0.78 18.75
N GLY A 108 9.72 -1.23 17.73
CA GLY A 108 9.35 -2.37 16.88
C GLY A 108 8.45 -2.01 15.69
N TRP A 109 8.37 -0.72 15.35
CA TRP A 109 7.63 -0.21 14.19
C TRP A 109 8.53 0.37 13.09
N ASP A 110 9.86 0.24 13.24
CA ASP A 110 10.84 0.78 12.28
C ASP A 110 10.76 0.10 10.91
N TRP A 111 10.26 -1.14 10.86
CA TRP A 111 10.00 -1.86 9.61
C TRP A 111 9.02 -1.15 8.68
N LEU A 112 8.18 -0.23 9.18
CA LEU A 112 7.31 0.60 8.34
C LEU A 112 8.11 1.52 7.41
N ASP A 113 9.34 1.89 7.78
CA ASP A 113 10.21 2.68 6.90
C ASP A 113 10.78 1.83 5.75
N ASP A 114 11.02 0.54 6.01
CA ASP A 114 11.51 -0.41 5.01
C ASP A 114 10.46 -0.76 3.95
N LEU A 115 9.17 -0.63 4.26
CA LEU A 115 8.10 -0.76 3.25
C LEU A 115 8.31 0.20 2.07
N LYS A 116 8.71 1.44 2.32
CA LYS A 116 8.98 2.41 1.23
C LYS A 116 10.09 1.92 0.30
N LYS A 117 11.12 1.30 0.86
CA LYS A 117 12.25 0.75 0.09
C LYS A 117 11.78 -0.41 -0.77
N ILE A 118 10.83 -1.21 -0.30
CA ILE A 118 10.23 -2.31 -1.07
C ILE A 118 9.42 -1.75 -2.24
N THR A 119 8.57 -0.75 -2.00
CA THR A 119 7.79 -0.09 -3.05
C THR A 119 8.70 0.54 -4.12
N GLN A 120 9.76 1.24 -3.71
CA GLN A 120 10.73 1.86 -4.62
C GLN A 120 11.52 0.83 -5.44
N LYS A 121 11.92 -0.30 -4.81
CA LYS A 121 12.60 -1.38 -5.51
C LYS A 121 11.71 -2.01 -6.58
N GLU A 122 10.44 -2.25 -6.28
CA GLU A 122 9.51 -2.79 -7.28
C GLU A 122 9.20 -1.80 -8.42
N GLU A 123 9.08 -0.50 -8.11
CA GLU A 123 8.97 0.54 -9.14
C GLU A 123 10.22 0.54 -10.03
N SER A 124 11.42 0.45 -9.44
CA SER A 124 12.68 0.40 -10.19
C SER A 124 12.86 -0.89 -11.01
N GLU A 125 12.43 -2.05 -10.51
CA GLU A 125 12.46 -3.33 -11.24
C GLU A 125 11.50 -3.30 -12.44
N LYS A 126 10.33 -2.67 -12.32
CA LYS A 126 9.42 -2.42 -13.44
C LYS A 126 10.01 -1.41 -14.45
N SER A 127 10.64 -0.35 -13.97
CA SER A 127 11.29 0.66 -14.82
C SER A 127 12.56 0.16 -15.53
N GLN A 128 13.25 -0.86 -15.00
CA GLN A 128 14.44 -1.44 -15.64
C GLN A 128 14.12 -2.22 -16.92
N ILE A 129 12.88 -2.65 -17.12
CA ILE A 129 12.45 -3.30 -18.37
C ILE A 129 12.28 -2.27 -19.50
N GLU A 130 12.02 -1.00 -19.19
CA GLU A 130 11.81 0.07 -20.19
C GLU A 130 13.00 1.03 -20.36
N ASN A 131 13.88 1.17 -19.36
CA ASN A 131 14.96 2.17 -19.38
C ASN A 131 16.36 1.58 -19.61
N VAL A 132 16.57 0.97 -20.78
CA VAL A 132 17.91 0.93 -21.38
C VAL A 132 18.09 2.18 -22.22
N LYS A 133 18.27 3.34 -21.58
CA LYS A 133 19.04 4.49 -22.08
C LYS A 133 18.94 5.66 -21.11
N ASN A 134 20.10 6.28 -20.88
CA ASN A 134 20.32 7.60 -20.27
C ASN A 134 20.43 7.62 -18.73
N LYS A 135 21.62 7.25 -18.26
CA LYS A 135 22.22 7.86 -17.07
C LYS A 135 22.83 9.21 -17.46
N LYS A 136 22.45 10.30 -16.77
CA LYS A 136 23.38 11.34 -16.29
C LYS A 136 22.69 12.39 -15.42
N GLU A 137 23.44 12.78 -14.38
CA GLU A 137 23.41 13.99 -13.55
C GLU A 137 22.48 14.06 -12.33
N GLU A 138 23.13 14.28 -11.17
CA GLU A 138 22.58 14.47 -9.83
C GLU A 138 21.87 15.82 -9.72
N VAL A 139 20.62 15.85 -10.16
CA VAL A 139 19.57 16.70 -9.59
C VAL A 139 18.59 15.72 -8.96
N GLU A 140 17.93 16.03 -7.83
CA GLU A 140 16.90 15.15 -7.24
C GLU A 140 15.82 14.83 -8.28
N PHE A 141 16.01 13.75 -9.03
CA PHE A 141 15.13 13.38 -10.13
C PHE A 141 13.88 12.77 -9.51
N ILE A 142 12.79 13.53 -9.56
CA ILE A 142 11.48 13.04 -9.12
C ILE A 142 11.02 12.01 -10.16
N ALA A 143 11.02 10.73 -9.76
CA ALA A 143 10.57 9.66 -10.62
C ALA A 143 9.10 9.87 -11.07
N PRO A 144 8.76 9.61 -12.35
CA PRO A 144 7.40 9.73 -12.84
C PRO A 144 6.44 8.79 -12.08
N ASN A 145 5.30 9.32 -11.64
CA ASN A 145 4.28 8.53 -10.95
C ASN A 145 3.16 8.12 -11.92
N SER A 146 3.13 6.84 -12.32
CA SER A 146 2.13 6.28 -13.23
C SER A 146 0.81 5.84 -12.57
N LYS A 147 0.67 5.99 -11.25
CA LYS A 147 -0.51 5.47 -10.52
C LYS A 147 -1.83 6.09 -10.95
N TYR A 148 -1.85 7.35 -11.37
CA TYR A 148 -3.09 8.01 -11.82
C TYR A 148 -3.57 7.53 -13.20
N VAL A 149 -2.70 6.87 -13.97
CA VAL A 149 -2.99 6.34 -15.31
C VAL A 149 -3.42 4.87 -15.23
N ALA A 150 -3.09 4.16 -14.15
CA ALA A 150 -3.34 2.72 -14.03
C ALA A 150 -4.83 2.33 -14.11
N ASP A 151 -5.73 3.17 -13.58
CA ASP A 151 -7.17 2.88 -13.46
C ASP A 151 -8.05 3.74 -14.39
N ILE A 152 -7.59 4.06 -15.60
CA ILE A 152 -8.39 4.85 -16.54
C ILE A 152 -9.55 4.03 -17.11
N ILE A 153 -10.77 4.52 -16.90
CA ILE A 153 -12.00 3.98 -17.48
C ILE A 153 -12.26 4.64 -18.84
N ALA A 154 -12.85 3.88 -19.77
CA ALA A 154 -13.29 4.41 -21.06
C ALA A 154 -14.14 5.68 -20.90
N GLY A 155 -13.85 6.70 -21.73
CA GLY A 155 -14.55 7.98 -21.71
C GLY A 155 -13.98 9.03 -20.75
N ARG A 156 -12.99 8.70 -19.91
CA ARG A 156 -12.24 9.70 -19.15
C ARG A 156 -10.99 10.14 -19.93
N PRO A 157 -10.89 11.42 -20.33
CA PRO A 157 -9.74 11.89 -21.09
C PRO A 157 -8.47 11.95 -20.22
N VAL A 158 -7.34 11.54 -20.79
CA VAL A 158 -6.01 11.73 -20.21
C VAL A 158 -5.40 12.97 -20.84
N PHE A 159 -5.17 14.01 -20.03
CA PHE A 159 -4.61 15.27 -20.55
C PHE A 159 -3.09 15.24 -20.71
N SER A 160 -2.38 14.44 -19.91
CA SER A 160 -0.92 14.32 -20.01
C SER A 160 -0.40 13.03 -19.37
N TYR A 161 0.67 12.47 -19.93
CA TYR A 161 1.40 11.34 -19.36
C TYR A 161 2.36 11.76 -18.24
N PRO A 162 2.75 10.84 -17.33
CA PRO A 162 3.51 11.17 -16.14
C PRO A 162 4.87 11.80 -16.47
N SER A 163 5.07 13.05 -16.05
CA SER A 163 6.32 13.81 -16.27
C SER A 163 6.77 13.91 -17.73
N GLU A 164 5.83 13.78 -18.69
CA GLU A 164 6.12 13.90 -20.11
C GLU A 164 6.10 15.34 -20.61
N ILE A 165 6.99 15.64 -21.55
CA ILE A 165 7.08 16.96 -22.18
C ILE A 165 5.82 17.18 -23.03
N GLY A 166 5.14 18.30 -22.83
CA GLY A 166 3.86 18.63 -23.51
C GLY A 166 2.63 18.54 -22.59
N GLY A 167 2.80 18.05 -21.36
CA GLY A 167 1.78 18.13 -20.32
C GLY A 167 1.64 19.53 -19.69
N HIS A 168 0.89 19.60 -18.59
CA HIS A 168 0.69 20.85 -17.85
C HIS A 168 2.00 21.37 -17.26
N ARG A 169 2.43 22.56 -17.69
CA ARG A 169 3.60 23.24 -17.12
C ARG A 169 3.27 23.75 -15.72
N ILE A 170 3.94 23.21 -14.72
CA ILE A 170 3.78 23.62 -13.31
C ILE A 170 4.30 25.04 -13.12
N ARG A 171 3.49 25.90 -12.50
CA ARG A 171 3.86 27.24 -12.03
C ARG A 171 3.47 27.37 -10.55
N TYR A 172 4.42 27.68 -9.69
CA TYR A 172 4.14 27.94 -8.28
C TYR A 172 3.40 29.27 -8.13
N GLY A 173 2.28 29.24 -7.42
CA GLY A 173 1.46 30.43 -7.18
C GLY A 173 0.15 30.09 -6.50
N ARG A 174 -0.52 31.11 -5.95
CA ARG A 174 -1.84 31.01 -5.35
C ARG A 174 -2.73 32.13 -5.89
N SER A 175 -3.88 31.76 -6.42
CA SER A 175 -4.92 32.66 -6.91
C SER A 175 -6.04 32.76 -5.87
N ARG A 176 -6.96 33.72 -6.06
CA ARG A 176 -8.12 33.92 -5.16
C ARG A 176 -9.00 32.68 -5.00
N ASN A 177 -9.09 31.86 -6.05
CA ASN A 177 -9.89 30.63 -6.11
C ASN A 177 -9.07 29.33 -5.98
N THR A 178 -7.74 29.40 -5.79
CA THR A 178 -6.87 28.23 -5.67
C THR A 178 -6.20 28.18 -4.30
N GLY A 179 -5.54 27.06 -3.98
CA GLY A 179 -4.66 26.96 -2.82
C GLY A 179 -4.92 25.75 -1.92
N LEU A 180 -6.10 25.65 -1.30
CA LEU A 180 -6.37 24.60 -0.30
C LEU A 180 -6.12 23.19 -0.86
N ALA A 181 -6.79 22.86 -1.97
CA ALA A 181 -6.58 21.64 -2.74
C ALA A 181 -6.82 21.85 -4.26
N ALA A 182 -7.24 23.05 -4.66
CA ALA A 182 -7.52 23.38 -6.05
C ALA A 182 -6.27 23.94 -6.75
N GLY A 183 -5.98 23.41 -7.93
CA GLY A 183 -5.03 23.97 -8.89
C GLY A 183 -5.73 24.90 -9.88
N GLY A 184 -4.99 25.87 -10.42
CA GLY A 184 -5.46 26.73 -11.50
C GLY A 184 -4.98 26.21 -12.85
N MET A 185 -5.87 26.11 -13.81
CA MET A 185 -5.55 25.86 -15.22
C MET A 185 -6.07 27.02 -16.08
N HIS A 186 -5.36 27.31 -17.16
CA HIS A 186 -5.80 28.25 -18.21
C HIS A 186 -6.54 27.46 -19.29
#